data_AF-A0AAN1XU30-F1
#
_entry.id   AF-A0AAN1XU30-F1
#
_cell.length_a   1.000
_cell.length_b   1.000
_cell.length_c   1.000
_cell.angle_alpha   90.00
_cell.angle_beta   90.00
_cell.angle_gamma   90.00
#
_symmetry.space_group_name_H-M   'P 1'
#
loop_
_entity.id
_entity.type
_entity.pdbx_description
1 polymer ?
#
loop_
_entity_poly.entity_id
_entity_poly.type
_entity_poly.pdbx_seq_one_letter_code
_entity_poly.pdbx_strand_id
1 'polypeptide(L)'
;MTSAQTLPDGQTTPTLTMTAAFEGIEGSYSHGVLDAYAARRGVIFTPLGCASYRAVAQAVFSGRADVGLLPVDNAIAGTIREGYDTLAEYELDLLAEITMRMEHRLLGVPGATIAGLREIDSHPVVLAECGRFLATLPEVRRVPVPDTGIAARDVAAAGDPSRGAIASSDAAKRYGLIELATTIADHPDNFTRFILFRAPNARGLAAEFEPAQNVSNRKTSLVFAVLDSPGALGRCLSIFGTHGLNVSKLDSKSRLGASDQYAFYADVDGDVREPRFVDALKELRSVIATLHVIGTYDAATAPPRVRREPAVVVDDAPPVVPKPAKVSFPKAQRQDPDVRSRVMVGNVAIGDGAFVVIGGPCSVESREQILATAEAVSAAGGVMLRGGAFKPRTSPYAFQGLGWEGVALLAEASRATGLPIVSEVMSIEQVERMAASVDLLQIGARNMQNFDLLKAIGKTERPVLLKRGMAATIDELLAAAEYIMSEGNPNVILCERGIRTFETATRNTLDLSAVPVLRERTHLPVIVDPSHAVGVRRWIAPLCRAAKAVGAHGLLLEVHPNPAEARCDGDQALTFSDFRTIVADLERIPLPA
;
A
#
# COMPACT_ATOMS: atom_id res chain seq x y z
N MET A 1 47.95 -3.79 22.31
CA MET A 1 49.32 -4.22 21.97
C MET A 1 49.31 -4.66 20.51
N THR A 2 50.02 -3.92 19.67
CA THR A 2 50.00 -4.01 18.19
C THR A 2 50.94 -5.12 17.68
N SER A 3 50.46 -5.99 16.78
CA SER A 3 51.31 -6.83 15.92
C SER A 3 51.06 -6.45 14.47
N ALA A 4 52.08 -5.93 13.78
CA ALA A 4 52.01 -5.49 12.39
C ALA A 4 52.52 -6.60 11.43
N GLN A 5 51.82 -6.79 10.31
CA GLN A 5 52.37 -7.42 9.10
C GLN A 5 52.64 -6.33 8.05
N THR A 6 53.84 -6.34 7.49
CA THR A 6 54.38 -5.34 6.56
C THR A 6 54.21 -5.78 5.10
N LEU A 7 53.75 -4.87 4.24
CA LEU A 7 53.86 -4.95 2.78
C LEU A 7 54.69 -3.76 2.24
N PRO A 8 55.30 -3.88 1.05
CA PRO A 8 56.38 -3.01 0.60
C PRO A 8 55.82 -1.75 -0.08
N ASP A 9 55.46 -0.77 0.73
CA ASP A 9 55.60 0.67 0.45
C ASP A 9 55.13 1.39 1.71
N GLY A 10 56.09 1.92 2.46
CA GLY A 10 56.00 2.39 3.86
C GLY A 10 55.05 3.57 4.15
N GLN A 11 53.77 3.49 3.81
CA GLN A 11 52.72 4.35 4.34
C GLN A 11 51.68 3.53 5.12
N THR A 12 51.91 3.37 6.42
CA THR A 12 50.87 2.94 7.36
C THR A 12 49.89 4.09 7.58
N THR A 13 48.76 4.10 6.87
CA THR A 13 47.62 4.95 7.25
C THR A 13 47.08 4.43 8.57
N PRO A 14 46.99 5.24 9.64
CA PRO A 14 46.37 4.77 10.88
C PRO A 14 44.89 4.48 10.60
N THR A 15 44.49 3.22 10.66
CA THR A 15 43.08 2.86 10.58
C THR A 15 42.42 3.31 11.88
N LEU A 16 41.62 4.37 11.84
CA LEU A 16 40.87 4.83 13.01
C LEU A 16 40.01 3.65 13.49
N THR A 17 40.23 3.24 14.74
CA THR A 17 39.48 2.15 15.38
C THR A 17 38.50 2.77 16.37
N MET A 18 37.22 2.48 16.20
CA MET A 18 36.13 3.05 16.99
C MET A 18 35.21 1.96 17.52
N THR A 19 34.62 2.14 18.69
CA THR A 19 33.61 1.24 19.22
C THR A 19 32.23 1.66 18.70
N ALA A 20 31.53 0.76 18.02
CA ALA A 20 30.20 1.03 17.45
C ALA A 20 29.12 0.19 18.16
N ALA A 21 28.19 0.87 18.80
CA ALA A 21 27.04 0.23 19.45
C ALA A 21 25.90 -0.01 18.47
N PHE A 22 25.28 -1.18 18.56
CA PHE A 22 24.08 -1.54 17.80
C PHE A 22 23.25 -2.54 18.59
N GLU A 23 21.97 -2.68 18.24
CA GLU A 23 21.08 -3.66 18.87
C GLU A 23 21.24 -5.04 18.23
N GLY A 24 21.29 -6.07 19.07
CA GLY A 24 21.55 -7.45 18.67
C GLY A 24 23.00 -7.89 18.90
N ILE A 25 23.41 -8.96 18.22
CA ILE A 25 24.76 -9.52 18.29
C ILE A 25 25.51 -9.35 16.97
N GLU A 26 26.81 -9.63 16.97
CA GLU A 26 27.57 -9.67 15.72
C GLU A 26 26.90 -10.61 14.70
N GLY A 27 26.70 -10.15 13.47
CA GLY A 27 26.00 -10.94 12.43
C GLY A 27 24.51 -10.60 12.31
N SER A 28 23.97 -9.82 13.25
CA SER A 28 22.70 -9.10 13.05
C SER A 28 22.77 -8.16 11.85
N TYR A 29 21.62 -7.73 11.34
CA TYR A 29 21.55 -6.76 10.25
C TYR A 29 22.23 -5.43 10.61
N SER A 30 22.00 -4.92 11.82
CA SER A 30 22.63 -3.67 12.30
C SER A 30 24.16 -3.77 12.31
N HIS A 31 24.72 -4.93 12.65
CA HIS A 31 26.16 -5.15 12.55
C HIS A 31 26.65 -5.11 11.10
N GLY A 32 25.95 -5.78 10.17
CA GLY A 32 26.29 -5.75 8.75
C GLY A 32 26.26 -4.34 8.14
N VAL A 33 25.34 -3.48 8.58
CA VAL A 33 25.31 -2.06 8.18
C VAL A 33 26.59 -1.36 8.62
N LEU A 34 27.02 -1.57 9.87
CA LEU A 34 28.24 -0.97 10.40
C LEU A 34 29.47 -1.46 9.63
N ASP A 35 29.60 -2.77 9.39
CA ASP A 35 30.70 -3.35 8.60
C ASP A 35 30.75 -2.73 7.19
N ALA A 36 29.61 -2.65 6.50
CA ALA A 36 29.52 -2.07 5.17
C ALA A 36 29.85 -0.57 5.15
N TYR A 37 29.47 0.16 6.20
CA TYR A 37 29.77 1.58 6.33
C TYR A 37 31.25 1.83 6.66
N ALA A 38 31.83 1.03 7.56
CA ALA A 38 33.26 1.09 7.92
C ALA A 38 34.14 0.82 6.70
N ALA A 39 33.83 -0.23 5.93
CA ALA A 39 34.57 -0.58 4.72
C ALA A 39 34.61 0.55 3.67
N ARG A 40 33.52 1.31 3.53
CA ARG A 40 33.45 2.46 2.60
C ARG A 40 34.24 3.67 3.07
N ARG A 41 34.42 3.83 4.38
CA ARG A 41 35.10 4.99 4.99
C ARG A 41 36.55 4.70 5.37
N GLY A 42 37.01 3.45 5.29
CA GLY A 42 38.35 3.07 5.73
C GLY A 42 38.51 3.06 7.25
N VAL A 43 37.41 2.89 7.99
CA VAL A 43 37.37 2.87 9.46
C VAL A 43 37.18 1.44 9.93
N ILE A 44 37.73 1.08 11.10
CA ILE A 44 37.44 -0.20 11.75
C ILE A 44 36.48 0.06 12.92
N PHE A 45 35.35 -0.63 12.91
CA PHE A 45 34.48 -0.68 14.07
C PHE A 45 34.76 -1.92 14.92
N THR A 46 35.02 -1.69 16.21
CA THR A 46 34.91 -2.72 17.25
C THR A 46 33.43 -2.82 17.63
N PRO A 47 32.77 -3.97 17.37
CA PRO A 47 31.33 -4.10 17.60
C PRO A 47 30.99 -4.11 19.10
N LEU A 48 29.94 -3.39 19.48
CA LEU A 48 29.34 -3.45 20.81
C LEU A 48 27.84 -3.77 20.68
N GLY A 49 27.50 -5.06 20.72
CA GLY A 49 26.12 -5.53 20.74
C GLY A 49 25.39 -5.12 22.03
N CYS A 50 24.17 -4.61 21.88
CA CYS A 50 23.32 -4.14 22.97
C CYS A 50 21.96 -4.83 22.95
N ALA A 51 21.33 -4.97 24.11
CA ALA A 51 20.07 -5.70 24.27
C ALA A 51 18.81 -4.89 23.90
N SER A 52 18.94 -3.59 23.64
CA SER A 52 17.81 -2.70 23.27
C SER A 52 18.31 -1.41 22.65
N TYR A 53 17.42 -0.66 21.99
CA TYR A 53 17.77 0.64 21.38
C TYR A 53 18.21 1.66 22.42
N ARG A 54 17.53 1.71 23.56
CA ARG A 54 17.93 2.54 24.71
C ARG A 54 19.33 2.18 25.20
N ALA A 55 19.69 0.90 25.25
CA ALA A 55 21.03 0.48 25.66
C ALA A 55 22.13 0.93 24.67
N VAL A 56 21.82 0.97 23.36
CA VAL A 56 22.71 1.54 22.33
C VAL A 56 22.94 3.03 22.60
N ALA A 57 21.86 3.82 22.73
CA ALA A 57 21.97 5.25 22.98
C ALA A 57 22.69 5.55 24.30
N GLN A 58 22.40 4.79 25.36
CA GLN A 58 23.09 4.91 26.64
C GLN A 58 24.58 4.57 26.53
N ALA A 59 24.97 3.56 25.74
CA ALA A 59 26.39 3.22 25.54
C ALA A 59 27.16 4.37 24.89
N VAL A 60 26.56 5.02 23.89
CA VAL A 60 27.14 6.19 23.23
C VAL A 60 27.19 7.39 24.17
N PHE A 61 26.07 7.72 24.80
CA PHE A 61 25.95 8.85 25.71
C PHE A 61 26.92 8.75 26.90
N SER A 62 27.15 7.54 27.42
CA SER A 62 28.09 7.29 28.52
C SER A 62 29.56 7.17 28.08
N GLY A 63 29.86 7.27 26.79
CA GLY A 63 31.21 7.08 26.23
C GLY A 63 31.73 5.64 26.25
N ARG A 64 30.85 4.64 26.41
CA ARG A 64 31.21 3.21 26.24
C ARG A 64 31.32 2.82 24.76
N ALA A 65 30.66 3.57 23.89
CA ALA A 65 30.79 3.48 22.45
C ALA A 65 31.03 4.88 21.88
N ASP A 66 31.78 4.93 20.78
CA ASP A 66 32.11 6.15 20.07
C ASP A 66 30.95 6.60 19.16
N VAL A 67 30.27 5.63 18.55
CA VAL A 67 29.10 5.83 17.68
C VAL A 67 28.03 4.79 17.97
N GLY A 68 26.79 5.11 17.62
CA GLY A 68 25.65 4.21 17.68
C GLY A 68 24.89 4.18 16.37
N LEU A 69 24.25 3.05 16.09
CA LEU A 69 23.39 2.85 14.93
C LEU A 69 22.02 2.37 15.37
N LEU A 70 20.95 3.07 14.94
CA LEU A 70 19.58 2.66 15.19
C LEU A 70 18.75 2.63 13.90
N PRO A 71 17.93 1.60 13.68
CA PRO A 71 16.97 1.59 12.59
C PRO A 71 15.79 2.53 12.92
N VAL A 72 15.30 3.25 11.91
CA VAL A 72 14.23 4.26 12.08
C VAL A 72 13.05 4.05 11.12
N ASP A 73 13.26 3.33 10.02
CA ASP A 73 12.23 3.07 9.02
C ASP A 73 12.54 1.79 8.24
N ASN A 74 11.49 1.06 7.87
CA ASN A 74 11.58 -0.12 7.00
C ASN A 74 10.52 -0.05 5.88
N ALA A 75 10.89 -0.42 4.66
CA ALA A 75 10.03 -0.33 3.48
C ALA A 75 8.74 -1.15 3.57
N ILE A 76 8.72 -2.21 4.38
CA ILE A 76 7.57 -3.10 4.56
C ILE A 76 6.84 -2.77 5.87
N ALA A 77 7.57 -2.70 6.99
CA ALA A 77 7.00 -2.51 8.32
C ALA A 77 6.67 -1.03 8.66
N GLY A 78 7.17 -0.09 7.86
CA GLY A 78 7.01 1.35 8.09
C GLY A 78 7.93 1.89 9.19
N THR A 79 7.47 2.94 9.88
CA THR A 79 8.27 3.66 10.87
C THR A 79 8.62 2.79 12.08
N ILE A 80 9.91 2.74 12.42
CA ILE A 80 10.41 2.10 13.63
C ILE A 80 10.42 3.16 14.74
N ARG A 81 9.26 3.29 15.42
CA ARG A 81 8.99 4.36 16.39
C ARG A 81 9.97 4.38 17.55
N GLU A 82 10.36 3.21 18.06
CA GLU A 82 11.32 3.08 19.15
C GLU A 82 12.68 3.70 18.80
N GLY A 83 13.11 3.61 17.53
CA GLY A 83 14.34 4.24 17.06
C GLY A 83 14.27 5.76 17.16
N TYR A 84 13.19 6.36 16.62
CA TYR A 84 12.96 7.80 16.74
C TYR A 84 12.81 8.28 18.18
N ASP A 85 12.07 7.54 19.00
CA ASP A 85 11.85 7.91 20.40
C ASP A 85 13.14 7.86 21.21
N THR A 86 13.98 6.84 20.97
CA THR A 86 15.30 6.75 21.60
C THR A 86 16.19 7.91 21.17
N LEU A 87 16.23 8.24 19.87
CA LEU A 87 17.04 9.37 19.39
C LEU A 87 16.55 10.71 19.96
N ALA A 88 15.24 10.88 20.18
CA ALA A 88 14.66 12.10 20.74
C ALA A 88 14.78 12.18 22.28
N GLU A 89 15.06 11.08 22.97
CA GLU A 89 15.21 11.04 24.44
C GLU A 89 16.60 11.52 24.90
N TYR A 90 17.62 11.39 24.05
CA TYR A 90 19.00 11.73 24.38
C TYR A 90 19.49 12.92 23.53
N GLU A 91 20.33 13.78 24.10
CA GLU A 91 21.04 14.80 23.34
C GLU A 91 22.19 14.14 22.56
N LEU A 92 21.94 13.80 21.30
CA LEU A 92 22.87 13.10 20.41
C LEU A 92 23.11 13.91 19.14
N ASP A 93 24.33 13.84 18.60
CA ASP A 93 24.64 14.36 17.28
C ASP A 93 24.31 13.30 16.23
N LEU A 94 23.32 13.55 15.38
CA LEU A 94 23.04 12.71 14.23
C LEU A 94 24.06 12.97 13.12
N LEU A 95 24.70 11.92 12.63
CA LEU A 95 25.82 12.01 11.68
C LEU A 95 25.35 11.74 10.24
N ALA A 96 24.76 10.57 10.02
CA ALA A 96 24.41 10.11 8.68
C ALA A 96 23.20 9.17 8.69
N GLU A 97 22.49 9.18 7.56
CA GLU A 97 21.49 8.18 7.21
C GLU A 97 22.15 7.08 6.36
N ILE A 98 21.89 5.82 6.71
CA ILE A 98 22.38 4.65 5.97
C ILE A 98 21.17 3.82 5.57
N THR A 99 21.04 3.54 4.27
CA THR A 99 19.99 2.64 3.76
C THR A 99 20.63 1.33 3.32
N MET A 100 20.11 0.20 3.81
CA MET A 100 20.59 -1.12 3.46
C MET A 100 19.42 -1.99 2.97
N ARG A 101 19.67 -2.83 1.98
CA ARG A 101 18.72 -3.83 1.53
C ARG A 101 18.78 -5.04 2.45
N MET A 102 17.64 -5.47 2.98
CA MET A 102 17.53 -6.62 3.87
C MET A 102 17.49 -7.89 3.02
N GLU A 103 18.63 -8.57 2.94
CA GLU A 103 18.79 -9.79 2.16
C GLU A 103 18.73 -11.04 3.04
N HIS A 104 17.60 -11.75 2.98
CA HIS A 104 17.41 -13.00 3.71
C HIS A 104 18.05 -14.18 2.98
N ARG A 105 18.87 -14.97 3.68
CA ARG A 105 19.49 -16.21 3.22
C ARG A 105 19.03 -17.38 4.08
N LEU A 106 18.71 -18.51 3.45
CA LEU A 106 18.59 -19.78 4.17
C LEU A 106 20.00 -20.33 4.34
N LEU A 107 20.41 -20.52 5.59
CA LEU A 107 21.73 -20.97 5.99
C LEU A 107 21.66 -22.37 6.58
N GLY A 108 22.73 -23.14 6.42
CA GLY A 108 22.92 -24.42 7.10
C GLY A 108 24.39 -24.69 7.34
N VAL A 109 24.70 -25.70 8.16
CA VAL A 109 26.09 -26.13 8.37
C VAL A 109 26.65 -26.79 7.10
N PRO A 110 27.98 -26.82 6.90
CA PRO A 110 28.57 -27.54 5.77
C PRO A 110 28.06 -28.99 5.67
N GLY A 111 27.53 -29.37 4.52
CA GLY A 111 26.90 -30.69 4.29
C GLY A 111 25.39 -30.74 4.51
N ALA A 112 24.76 -29.68 5.05
CA ALA A 112 23.31 -29.55 5.09
C ALA A 112 22.72 -29.42 3.67
N THR A 113 21.48 -29.88 3.49
CA THR A 113 20.72 -29.73 2.26
C THR A 113 19.30 -29.30 2.57
N ILE A 114 18.64 -28.58 1.66
CA ILE A 114 17.25 -28.12 1.87
C ILE A 114 16.31 -29.28 2.20
N ALA A 115 16.44 -30.42 1.51
CA ALA A 115 15.62 -31.62 1.75
C ALA A 115 15.90 -32.29 3.11
N GLY A 116 17.11 -32.09 3.66
CA GLY A 116 17.52 -32.62 4.96
C GLY A 116 17.02 -31.80 6.14
N LEU A 117 16.56 -30.56 5.92
CA LEU A 117 16.12 -29.69 7.00
C LEU A 117 14.86 -30.21 7.68
N ARG A 118 14.80 -29.99 9.00
CA ARG A 118 13.67 -30.29 9.89
C ARG A 118 13.27 -29.08 10.70
N GLU A 119 14.21 -28.17 10.96
CA GLU A 119 13.96 -26.93 11.69
C GLU A 119 14.63 -25.74 11.01
N ILE A 120 13.93 -24.59 10.99
CA ILE A 120 14.46 -23.31 10.53
C ILE A 120 14.25 -22.26 11.61
N ASP A 121 15.35 -21.67 12.05
CA ASP A 121 15.41 -20.68 13.13
C ASP A 121 15.53 -19.26 12.54
N SER A 122 14.70 -18.32 12.99
CA SER A 122 14.90 -16.90 12.68
C SER A 122 14.01 -15.99 13.54
N HIS A 123 14.20 -14.68 13.39
CA HIS A 123 13.33 -13.68 14.00
C HIS A 123 11.89 -13.81 13.48
N PRO A 124 10.83 -13.68 14.32
CA PRO A 124 9.44 -13.82 13.89
C PRO A 124 9.06 -12.95 12.68
N VAL A 125 9.54 -11.71 12.63
CA VAL A 125 9.30 -10.80 11.50
C VAL A 125 9.95 -11.35 10.22
N VAL A 126 11.16 -11.89 10.31
CA VAL A 126 11.88 -12.44 9.15
C VAL A 126 11.25 -13.74 8.67
N LEU A 127 10.77 -14.59 9.59
CA LEU A 127 9.98 -15.77 9.22
C LEU A 127 8.70 -15.39 8.47
N ALA A 128 8.02 -14.33 8.89
CA ALA A 128 6.82 -13.83 8.22
C ALA A 128 7.14 -13.23 6.85
N GLU A 129 8.29 -12.57 6.69
CA GLU A 129 8.76 -12.02 5.41
C GLU A 129 9.27 -13.07 4.42
N CYS A 130 9.45 -14.33 4.83
CA CYS A 130 9.87 -15.43 3.97
C CYS A 130 8.76 -16.48 3.80
N GLY A 131 7.51 -16.07 3.96
CA GLY A 131 6.35 -16.95 4.06
C GLY A 131 6.13 -17.82 2.83
N ARG A 132 6.31 -17.28 1.61
CA ARG A 132 6.11 -18.05 0.37
C ARG A 132 7.16 -19.12 0.18
N PHE A 133 8.43 -18.81 0.46
CA PHE A 133 9.50 -19.81 0.42
C PHE A 133 9.29 -20.89 1.50
N LEU A 134 8.98 -20.48 2.73
CA LEU A 134 8.74 -21.44 3.81
C LEU A 134 7.48 -22.30 3.60
N ALA A 135 6.54 -21.88 2.75
CA ALA A 135 5.40 -22.70 2.35
C ALA A 135 5.78 -23.87 1.43
N THR A 136 6.92 -23.80 0.73
CA THR A 136 7.44 -24.92 -0.07
C THR A 136 8.11 -26.01 0.78
N LEU A 137 8.27 -25.77 2.09
CA LEU A 137 8.88 -26.67 3.06
C LEU A 137 7.88 -26.98 4.19
N PRO A 138 6.72 -27.60 3.90
CA PRO A 138 5.61 -27.73 4.85
C PRO A 138 5.94 -28.63 6.07
N GLU A 139 6.91 -29.54 5.93
CA GLU A 139 7.33 -30.45 6.99
C GLU A 139 8.41 -29.85 7.92
N VAL A 140 8.93 -28.67 7.59
CA VAL A 140 10.01 -28.02 8.34
C VAL A 140 9.42 -27.12 9.42
N ARG A 141 9.79 -27.39 10.67
CA ARG A 141 9.35 -26.61 11.84
C ARG A 141 10.01 -25.24 11.84
N ARG A 142 9.22 -24.19 12.06
CA ARG A 142 9.70 -22.80 12.15
C ARG A 142 9.93 -22.47 13.63
N VAL A 143 11.14 -22.07 13.99
CA VAL A 143 11.54 -21.79 15.37
C VAL A 143 11.78 -20.29 15.51
N PRO A 144 10.88 -19.54 16.17
CA PRO A 144 11.09 -18.13 16.41
C PRO A 144 12.21 -17.92 17.42
N VAL A 145 13.19 -17.08 17.08
CA VAL A 145 14.28 -16.67 17.97
C VAL A 145 14.36 -15.14 18.05
N PRO A 146 14.96 -14.54 19.11
CA PRO A 146 14.94 -13.09 19.30
C PRO A 146 15.77 -12.27 18.30
N ASP A 147 16.75 -12.87 17.62
CA ASP A 147 17.66 -12.15 16.71
C ASP A 147 18.17 -13.10 15.60
N THR A 148 18.34 -12.58 14.38
CA THR A 148 18.78 -13.39 13.22
C THR A 148 20.24 -13.84 13.30
N GLY A 149 21.10 -13.01 13.89
CA GLY A 149 22.48 -13.36 14.20
C GLY A 149 22.54 -14.47 15.25
N ILE A 150 21.69 -14.41 16.29
CA ILE A 150 21.54 -15.50 17.27
C ILE A 150 21.14 -16.80 16.57
N ALA A 151 20.16 -16.75 15.66
CA ALA A 151 19.74 -17.91 14.87
C ALA A 151 20.93 -18.57 14.14
N ALA A 152 21.71 -17.77 13.42
CA ALA A 152 22.86 -18.26 12.67
C ALA A 152 23.95 -18.83 13.60
N ARG A 153 24.29 -18.12 14.67
CA ARG A 153 25.26 -18.58 15.67
C ARG A 153 24.86 -19.92 16.27
N ASP A 154 23.59 -20.07 16.67
CA ASP A 154 23.11 -21.25 17.38
C ASP A 154 23.02 -22.46 16.45
N VAL A 155 22.64 -22.26 15.18
CA VAL A 155 22.70 -23.32 14.16
C VAL A 155 24.14 -23.74 13.88
N ALA A 156 25.07 -22.80 13.77
CA ALA A 156 26.49 -23.11 13.59
C ALA A 156 27.05 -23.89 14.78
N ALA A 157 26.74 -23.47 16.00
CA ALA A 157 27.19 -24.12 17.23
C ALA A 157 26.58 -25.52 17.41
N ALA A 158 25.34 -25.74 16.96
CA ALA A 158 24.70 -27.05 17.03
C ALA A 158 25.36 -28.09 16.12
N GLY A 159 25.92 -27.67 14.97
CA GLY A 159 26.58 -28.59 14.03
C GLY A 159 25.64 -29.60 13.36
N ASP A 160 24.33 -29.42 13.49
CA ASP A 160 23.30 -30.37 13.04
C ASP A 160 22.85 -30.06 11.60
N PRO A 161 23.10 -30.94 10.61
CA PRO A 161 22.69 -30.74 9.21
C PRO A 161 21.17 -30.68 9.00
N SER A 162 20.36 -31.07 9.98
CA SER A 162 18.90 -30.98 9.93
C SER A 162 18.36 -29.61 10.39
N ARG A 163 19.22 -28.72 10.90
CA ARG A 163 18.84 -27.37 11.32
C ARG A 163 19.35 -26.32 10.34
N GLY A 164 18.52 -25.32 10.07
CA GLY A 164 18.86 -24.16 9.27
C GLY A 164 18.50 -22.86 9.98
N ALA A 165 19.05 -21.75 9.50
CA ALA A 165 18.71 -20.41 9.98
C ALA A 165 18.33 -19.52 8.80
N ILE A 166 17.41 -18.57 9.01
CA ILE A 166 17.26 -17.44 8.08
C ILE A 166 17.98 -16.22 8.67
N ALA A 167 19.04 -15.76 8.00
CA ALA A 167 19.84 -14.62 8.43
C ALA A 167 20.53 -13.93 7.24
N SER A 168 21.40 -12.96 7.53
CA SER A 168 22.18 -12.24 6.51
C SER A 168 23.31 -13.10 5.93
N SER A 169 23.77 -12.74 4.73
CA SER A 169 24.99 -13.35 4.13
C SER A 169 26.23 -13.14 4.99
N ASP A 170 26.32 -12.01 5.70
CA ASP A 170 27.45 -11.71 6.58
C ASP A 170 27.45 -12.60 7.83
N ALA A 171 26.28 -12.95 8.37
CA ALA A 171 26.17 -13.96 9.42
C ALA A 171 26.69 -15.32 8.96
N ALA A 172 26.41 -15.70 7.70
CA ALA A 172 26.89 -16.96 7.14
C ALA A 172 28.42 -17.04 7.14
N LYS A 173 29.09 -15.99 6.62
CA LYS A 173 30.55 -15.90 6.61
C LYS A 173 31.13 -15.91 8.02
N ARG A 174 30.53 -15.15 8.93
CA ARG A 174 31.03 -14.98 10.30
C ARG A 174 30.97 -16.27 11.12
N TYR A 175 29.93 -17.08 10.90
CA TYR A 175 29.70 -18.32 11.63
C TYR A 175 30.06 -19.59 10.86
N GLY A 176 30.67 -19.47 9.67
CA GLY A 176 31.10 -20.62 8.88
C GLY A 176 29.94 -21.48 8.33
N LEU A 177 28.78 -20.87 8.10
CA LEU A 177 27.62 -21.51 7.49
C LEU A 177 27.66 -21.39 5.97
N ILE A 178 26.96 -22.31 5.29
CA ILE A 178 26.74 -22.27 3.85
C ILE A 178 25.36 -21.70 3.52
N GLU A 179 25.26 -20.98 2.40
CA GLU A 179 23.99 -20.49 1.87
C GLU A 179 23.30 -21.62 1.09
N LEU A 180 22.19 -22.12 1.61
CA LEU A 180 21.34 -23.13 0.97
C LEU A 180 20.38 -22.51 -0.04
N ALA A 181 19.90 -21.29 0.21
CA ALA A 181 19.07 -20.52 -0.71
C ALA A 181 19.24 -19.01 -0.51
N THR A 182 19.20 -18.24 -1.61
CA THR A 182 19.59 -16.82 -1.61
C THR A 182 18.47 -15.82 -1.85
N THR A 183 17.34 -16.28 -2.41
CA THR A 183 16.18 -15.43 -2.78
C THR A 183 14.92 -15.99 -2.14
N ILE A 184 14.82 -15.85 -0.82
CA ILE A 184 13.73 -16.44 -0.02
C ILE A 184 12.75 -15.40 0.53
N ALA A 185 13.07 -14.11 0.38
CA ALA A 185 12.22 -13.01 0.82
C ALA A 185 10.99 -12.86 -0.09
N ASP A 186 9.84 -12.58 0.52
CA ASP A 186 8.59 -12.32 -0.18
C ASP A 186 8.63 -10.99 -0.94
N HIS A 187 9.40 -10.02 -0.48
CA HIS A 187 9.56 -8.74 -1.15
C HIS A 187 11.05 -8.44 -1.33
N PRO A 188 11.57 -8.48 -2.58
CA PRO A 188 13.01 -8.29 -2.85
C PRO A 188 13.50 -6.86 -2.60
N ASP A 189 12.58 -5.90 -2.59
CA ASP A 189 12.81 -4.47 -2.35
C ASP A 189 12.59 -4.08 -0.87
N ASN A 190 12.99 -4.94 0.06
CA ASN A 190 12.98 -4.62 1.49
C ASN A 190 14.20 -3.79 1.87
N PHE A 191 14.01 -2.50 2.16
CA PHE A 191 15.08 -1.62 2.62
C PHE A 191 14.81 -1.15 4.04
N THR A 192 15.84 -1.14 4.87
CA THR A 192 15.81 -0.53 6.20
C THR A 192 16.76 0.66 6.23
N ARG A 193 16.27 1.73 6.84
CA ARG A 193 16.99 2.98 7.01
C ARG A 193 17.44 3.11 8.46
N PHE A 194 18.70 3.45 8.63
CA PHE A 194 19.38 3.57 9.91
C PHE A 194 19.96 4.98 10.06
N ILE A 195 20.05 5.44 11.31
CA ILE A 195 20.71 6.68 11.67
C ILE A 195 21.95 6.35 12.49
N LEU A 196 23.09 6.84 12.03
CA LEU A 196 24.35 6.83 12.74
C LEU A 196 24.45 8.10 13.59
N PHE A 197 24.84 7.98 14.85
CA PHE A 197 24.93 9.11 15.78
C PHE A 197 26.11 8.96 16.75
N ARG A 198 26.44 10.06 17.44
CA ARG A 198 27.47 10.11 18.50
C ARG A 198 27.03 10.98 19.67
N ALA A 199 27.80 10.95 20.74
CA ALA A 199 27.65 11.91 21.84
C ALA A 199 28.20 13.30 21.43
N PRO A 200 27.54 14.42 21.81
CA PRO A 200 27.97 15.78 21.42
C PRO A 200 29.36 16.19 21.93
N ASN A 201 29.82 15.56 23.02
CA ASN A 201 31.12 15.81 23.64
C ASN A 201 32.27 14.98 23.01
N ALA A 202 32.00 14.09 22.07
CA ALA A 202 32.99 13.24 21.41
C ALA A 202 33.78 13.98 20.30
N ARG A 203 34.33 15.16 20.63
CA ARG A 203 34.92 16.14 19.70
C ARG A 203 36.21 15.69 18.97
N GLY A 204 36.72 14.48 19.23
CA GLY A 204 37.92 13.91 18.60
C GLY A 204 37.65 13.02 17.37
N LEU A 205 36.39 12.61 17.16
CA LEU A 205 35.96 11.76 16.04
C LEU A 205 35.53 12.59 14.81
N ALA A 206 35.72 13.90 14.90
CA ALA A 206 35.11 14.91 14.04
C ALA A 206 35.55 14.81 12.57
N ALA A 207 36.85 14.68 12.27
CA ALA A 207 37.33 14.90 10.91
C ALA A 207 36.78 13.93 9.83
N GLU A 208 36.45 12.68 10.19
CA GLU A 208 35.96 11.67 9.24
C GLU A 208 34.43 11.64 9.08
N PHE A 209 33.71 12.18 10.06
CA PHE A 209 32.25 12.29 10.09
C PHE A 209 31.76 13.74 10.07
N GLU A 210 32.66 14.71 9.86
CA GLU A 210 32.26 16.11 9.65
C GLU A 210 31.30 16.14 8.46
N PRO A 211 30.18 16.88 8.57
CA PRO A 211 29.19 16.96 7.51
C PRO A 211 29.85 17.34 6.20
N ALA A 212 29.44 16.70 5.10
CA ALA A 212 29.89 17.13 3.79
C ALA A 212 29.73 18.66 3.65
N GLN A 213 30.74 19.35 3.12
CA GLN A 213 30.68 20.82 2.92
C GLN A 213 29.46 21.26 2.09
N ASN A 214 28.88 20.31 1.34
CA ASN A 214 27.68 20.54 0.55
C ASN A 214 26.40 20.38 1.40
N VAL A 215 25.86 21.51 1.84
CA VAL A 215 24.64 21.62 2.65
C VAL A 215 23.40 21.06 1.92
N SER A 216 23.42 20.95 0.59
CA SER A 216 22.26 20.56 -0.24
C SER A 216 21.80 19.10 -0.10
N ASN A 217 22.53 18.24 0.62
CA ASN A 217 22.18 16.82 0.82
C ASN A 217 22.03 16.44 2.30
N ARG A 218 21.55 17.38 3.12
CA ARG A 218 21.27 17.14 4.55
C ARG A 218 19.78 16.98 4.80
N LYS A 219 19.46 16.33 5.91
CA LYS A 219 18.09 16.11 6.38
C LYS A 219 18.03 16.38 7.87
N THR A 220 16.94 16.99 8.32
CA THR A 220 16.67 17.27 9.72
C THR A 220 15.44 16.48 10.16
N SER A 221 15.61 15.65 11.19
CA SER A 221 14.49 14.95 11.85
C SER A 221 13.91 15.80 12.99
N LEU A 222 12.58 15.80 13.06
CA LEU A 222 11.76 16.60 13.97
C LEU A 222 10.72 15.69 14.63
N VAL A 223 10.37 16.02 15.87
CA VAL A 223 9.10 15.63 16.49
C VAL A 223 8.33 16.90 16.82
N PHE A 224 7.14 17.06 16.28
CA PHE A 224 6.27 18.18 16.66
C PHE A 224 4.88 17.69 17.04
N ALA A 225 4.17 18.44 17.88
CA ALA A 225 2.81 18.14 18.25
C ALA A 225 1.89 19.32 17.94
N VAL A 226 0.69 19.02 17.45
CA VAL A 226 -0.35 20.00 17.15
C VAL A 226 -1.56 19.74 18.03
N LEU A 227 -2.36 20.78 18.27
CA LEU A 227 -3.67 20.63 18.89
C LEU A 227 -4.61 19.90 17.93
N ASP A 228 -5.49 19.05 18.46
CA ASP A 228 -6.54 18.39 17.71
C ASP A 228 -7.58 19.40 17.23
N SER A 229 -7.35 19.93 16.04
CA SER A 229 -8.25 20.87 15.38
C SER A 229 -8.16 20.74 13.86
N PRO A 230 -9.26 21.00 13.13
CA PRO A 230 -9.26 20.97 11.69
C PRO A 230 -8.14 21.80 11.07
N GLY A 231 -7.39 21.19 10.15
CA GLY A 231 -6.30 21.83 9.41
C GLY A 231 -5.02 22.08 10.21
N ALA A 232 -4.89 21.63 11.46
CA ALA A 232 -3.70 21.87 12.28
C ALA A 232 -2.40 21.36 11.64
N LEU A 233 -2.39 20.10 11.21
CA LEU A 233 -1.25 19.55 10.46
C LEU A 233 -1.07 20.23 9.10
N GLY A 234 -2.16 20.56 8.41
CA GLY A 234 -2.11 21.23 7.11
C GLY A 234 -1.40 22.59 7.16
N ARG A 235 -1.62 23.37 8.22
CA ARG A 235 -0.89 24.62 8.47
C ARG A 235 0.62 24.37 8.61
N CYS A 236 1.00 23.35 9.39
CA CYS A 236 2.41 22.98 9.58
C CYS A 236 3.09 22.61 8.25
N LEU A 237 2.44 21.78 7.44
CA LEU A 237 2.98 21.38 6.13
C LEU A 237 3.06 22.55 5.14
N SER A 238 2.10 23.47 5.20
CA SER A 238 2.10 24.69 4.38
C SER A 238 3.26 25.63 4.71
N ILE A 239 3.66 25.70 5.98
CA ILE A 239 4.84 26.48 6.41
C ILE A 239 6.09 25.91 5.75
N PHE A 240 6.35 24.60 5.87
CA PHE A 240 7.50 23.97 5.21
C PHE A 240 7.49 24.23 3.69
N GLY A 241 6.32 24.08 3.04
CA GLY A 241 6.17 24.35 1.61
C GLY A 241 6.46 25.80 1.21
N THR A 242 5.96 26.78 1.99
CA THR A 242 6.19 28.22 1.74
C THR A 242 7.68 28.59 1.81
N HIS A 243 8.43 27.95 2.71
CA HIS A 243 9.88 28.13 2.84
C HIS A 243 10.70 27.23 1.90
N GLY A 244 10.04 26.50 0.98
CA GLY A 244 10.70 25.64 0.00
C GLY A 244 11.41 24.43 0.62
N LEU A 245 10.91 23.92 1.74
CA LEU A 245 11.43 22.74 2.44
C LEU A 245 10.59 21.51 2.09
N ASN A 246 11.25 20.46 1.62
CA ASN A 246 10.59 19.19 1.31
C ASN A 246 10.48 18.32 2.56
N VAL A 247 9.28 17.82 2.85
CA VAL A 247 9.06 16.84 3.92
C VAL A 247 9.20 15.44 3.31
N SER A 248 10.36 14.80 3.50
CA SER A 248 10.65 13.50 2.91
C SER A 248 10.09 12.32 3.72
N LYS A 249 9.67 12.56 4.96
CA LYS A 249 8.92 11.60 5.78
C LYS A 249 7.96 12.31 6.72
N LEU A 250 6.77 11.74 6.90
CA LEU A 250 5.80 12.16 7.91
C LEU A 250 5.04 10.96 8.44
N ASP A 251 5.03 10.76 9.76
CA ASP A 251 4.21 9.72 10.41
C ASP A 251 3.65 10.20 11.74
N SER A 252 2.46 9.71 12.10
CA SER A 252 1.79 10.02 13.35
C SER A 252 2.40 9.26 14.54
N LYS A 253 2.55 9.96 15.67
CA LYS A 253 2.99 9.45 16.97
C LYS A 253 1.84 9.55 17.95
N SER A 254 1.39 8.41 18.46
CA SER A 254 0.41 8.35 19.55
C SER A 254 1.03 8.92 20.84
N ARG A 255 0.36 9.88 21.48
CA ARG A 255 0.74 10.38 22.81
C ARG A 255 -0.16 9.75 23.87
N LEU A 256 0.44 9.05 24.83
CA LEU A 256 -0.27 8.60 26.04
C LEU A 256 -0.56 9.82 26.93
N GLY A 257 -1.84 10.03 27.29
CA GLY A 257 -2.26 11.01 28.29
C GLY A 257 -2.52 12.44 27.81
N ALA A 258 -2.40 12.74 26.51
CA ALA A 258 -2.75 14.04 25.94
C ALA A 258 -3.88 13.85 24.90
N SER A 259 -5.13 13.94 25.36
CA SER A 259 -6.32 13.65 24.53
C SER A 259 -6.60 14.70 23.45
N ASP A 260 -5.93 15.85 23.51
CA ASP A 260 -6.15 17.02 22.65
C ASP A 260 -4.92 17.34 21.76
N GLN A 261 -3.92 16.45 21.72
CA GLN A 261 -2.69 16.68 20.96
C GLN A 261 -2.26 15.45 20.15
N TYR A 262 -1.84 15.69 18.91
CA TYR A 262 -1.24 14.68 18.03
C TYR A 262 0.21 15.02 17.76
N ALA A 263 1.12 14.07 18.00
CA ALA A 263 2.52 14.23 17.64
C ALA A 263 2.81 13.60 16.27
N PHE A 264 3.86 14.09 15.62
CA PHE A 264 4.32 13.62 14.32
C PHE A 264 5.84 13.51 14.33
N TYR A 265 6.36 12.41 13.78
CA TYR A 265 7.73 12.35 13.31
C TYR A 265 7.78 12.92 11.91
N ALA A 266 8.74 13.80 11.65
CA ALA A 266 8.98 14.31 10.31
C ALA A 266 10.47 14.32 10.01
N ASP A 267 10.82 13.95 8.78
CA ASP A 267 12.12 14.29 8.24
C ASP A 267 11.95 15.34 7.14
N VAL A 268 12.74 16.40 7.22
CA VAL A 268 12.68 17.55 6.33
C VAL A 268 14.04 17.72 5.67
N ASP A 269 14.05 17.84 4.35
CA ASP A 269 15.28 18.01 3.58
C ASP A 269 15.80 19.44 3.80
N GLY A 270 17.09 19.55 4.13
CA GLY A 270 17.77 20.78 4.49
C GLY A 270 18.50 20.69 5.83
N ASP A 271 19.37 21.66 6.07
CA ASP A 271 20.05 21.85 7.34
C ASP A 271 19.27 22.83 8.24
N VAL A 272 19.11 22.47 9.52
CA VAL A 272 18.40 23.31 10.51
C VAL A 272 18.97 24.72 10.65
N ARG A 273 20.23 24.94 10.26
CA ARG A 273 20.92 26.23 10.32
C ARG A 273 20.69 27.11 9.09
N GLU A 274 20.11 26.58 8.02
CA GLU A 274 19.78 27.37 6.82
C GLU A 274 18.76 28.47 7.16
N PRO A 275 18.90 29.69 6.62
CA PRO A 275 17.96 30.78 6.91
C PRO A 275 16.50 30.40 6.67
N ARG A 276 16.18 29.74 5.55
CA ARG A 276 14.82 29.25 5.24
C ARG A 276 14.30 28.24 6.26
N PHE A 277 15.17 27.39 6.79
CA PHE A 277 14.81 26.38 7.79
C PHE A 277 14.56 27.04 9.14
N VAL A 278 15.45 27.96 9.53
CA VAL A 278 15.31 28.76 10.75
C VAL A 278 14.00 29.55 10.74
N ASP A 279 13.68 30.20 9.62
CA ASP A 279 12.45 30.98 9.49
C ASP A 279 11.19 30.09 9.48
N ALA A 280 11.24 28.94 8.80
CA ALA A 280 10.18 27.94 8.87
C ALA A 280 9.94 27.46 10.31
N LEU A 281 11.00 27.19 11.09
CA LEU A 281 10.86 26.76 12.48
C LEU A 281 10.30 27.86 13.39
N LYS A 282 10.66 29.14 13.15
CA LYS A 282 10.06 30.26 13.89
C LYS A 282 8.55 30.35 13.63
N GLU A 283 8.14 30.24 12.38
CA GLU A 283 6.73 30.27 12.00
C GLU A 283 5.99 29.03 12.52
N LEU A 284 6.59 27.86 12.41
CA LEU A 284 6.03 26.60 12.88
C LEU A 284 5.74 26.66 14.40
N ARG A 285 6.64 27.23 15.20
CA ARG A 285 6.46 27.41 16.66
C ARG A 285 5.21 28.22 17.02
N SER A 286 4.66 29.01 16.11
CA SER A 286 3.42 29.76 16.37
C SER A 286 2.14 28.94 16.24
N VAL A 287 2.22 27.76 15.61
CA VAL A 287 1.03 26.92 15.29
C VAL A 287 1.08 25.52 15.91
N ILE A 288 2.17 25.16 16.60
CA ILE A 288 2.37 23.86 17.24
C ILE A 288 2.42 23.97 18.77
N ALA A 289 2.05 22.89 19.46
CA ALA A 289 2.12 22.78 20.92
C ALA A 289 3.54 22.49 21.42
N THR A 290 4.24 21.56 20.77
CA THR A 290 5.63 21.22 21.10
C THR A 290 6.47 21.01 19.85
N LEU A 291 7.74 21.40 19.90
CA LEU A 291 8.76 21.10 18.89
C LEU A 291 9.98 20.52 19.56
N HIS A 292 10.48 19.42 19.02
CA HIS A 292 11.77 18.87 19.32
C HIS A 292 12.50 18.60 18.01
N VAL A 293 13.65 19.26 17.80
CA VAL A 293 14.54 18.95 16.68
C VAL A 293 15.47 17.86 17.16
N ILE A 294 15.38 16.67 16.56
CA ILE A 294 16.22 15.53 16.97
C ILE A 294 17.66 15.77 16.51
N GLY A 295 17.84 16.21 15.26
CA GLY A 295 19.16 16.53 14.73
C GLY A 295 19.19 16.64 13.21
N THR A 296 20.32 17.08 12.68
CA THR A 296 20.57 17.22 11.24
C THR A 296 21.74 16.34 10.83
N TYR A 297 21.54 15.49 9.83
CA TYR A 297 22.49 14.48 9.38
C TYR A 297 22.61 14.47 7.85
N ASP A 298 23.66 13.85 7.36
CA ASP A 298 23.86 13.67 5.92
C ASP A 298 22.86 12.64 5.40
N ALA A 299 22.08 13.00 4.37
CA ALA A 299 21.12 12.09 3.76
C ALA A 299 21.87 10.98 3.02
N ALA A 300 21.30 9.77 3.04
CA ALA A 300 21.85 8.67 2.25
C ALA A 300 21.87 9.11 0.78
N THR A 301 22.99 8.90 0.08
CA THR A 301 22.95 8.85 -1.38
C THR A 301 21.93 7.78 -1.73
N ALA A 302 20.80 8.18 -2.33
CA ALA A 302 19.66 7.29 -2.53
C ALA A 302 20.14 5.93 -3.05
N PRO A 303 19.61 4.79 -2.56
CA PRO A 303 19.87 3.52 -3.22
C PRO A 303 19.55 3.70 -4.71
N PRO A 304 20.28 3.04 -5.63
CA PRO A 304 19.97 3.13 -7.04
C PRO A 304 18.50 2.74 -7.20
N ARG A 305 17.63 3.74 -7.35
CA ARG A 305 16.31 3.53 -7.91
C ARG A 305 16.59 2.82 -9.21
N VAL A 306 15.98 1.66 -9.43
CA VAL A 306 15.91 1.09 -10.78
C VAL A 306 15.33 2.20 -11.65
N ARG A 307 16.21 2.89 -12.37
CA ARG A 307 15.85 3.98 -13.27
C ARG A 307 14.98 3.35 -14.34
N ARG A 308 13.68 3.68 -14.34
CA ARG A 308 13.04 3.95 -15.62
C ARG A 308 13.77 5.18 -16.18
N GLU A 309 14.29 5.06 -17.39
CA GLU A 309 15.21 6.00 -18.01
C GLU A 309 14.76 7.47 -17.91
N PRO A 310 15.69 8.41 -17.67
CA PRO A 310 15.43 9.84 -17.77
C PRO A 310 15.79 10.36 -19.16
N ALA A 311 14.89 11.16 -19.74
CA ALA A 311 15.15 12.08 -20.84
C ALA A 311 14.44 13.39 -20.44
N VAL A 312 14.97 14.61 -20.44
CA VAL A 312 16.17 15.26 -21.00
C VAL A 312 16.48 16.49 -20.12
N VAL A 313 17.72 17.00 -20.14
CA VAL A 313 18.17 18.27 -19.54
C VAL A 313 17.60 19.48 -20.29
N VAL A 314 17.13 20.53 -19.60
CA VAL A 314 17.01 21.89 -20.18
C VAL A 314 17.49 22.93 -19.17
N ASP A 315 18.36 23.82 -19.64
CA ASP A 315 19.02 24.89 -18.88
C ASP A 315 18.23 26.21 -18.93
N ASP A 316 18.33 26.97 -17.83
CA ASP A 316 18.05 28.39 -17.56
C ASP A 316 16.78 29.08 -18.12
N ALA A 317 15.62 28.68 -17.57
CA ALA A 317 14.45 29.54 -17.29
C ALA A 317 13.64 28.84 -16.15
N PRO A 318 12.94 29.54 -15.24
CA PRO A 318 12.36 28.92 -14.05
C PRO A 318 11.48 27.71 -14.42
N PRO A 319 11.74 26.50 -13.89
CA PRO A 319 11.21 25.29 -14.47
C PRO A 319 9.71 25.17 -14.19
N VAL A 320 8.91 25.34 -15.24
CA VAL A 320 7.55 24.81 -15.33
C VAL A 320 7.69 23.29 -15.23
N VAL A 321 7.22 22.72 -14.12
CA VAL A 321 7.07 21.27 -13.94
C VAL A 321 6.43 20.70 -15.20
N PRO A 322 7.08 19.77 -15.94
CA PRO A 322 6.41 19.14 -17.05
C PRO A 322 5.22 18.40 -16.46
N LYS A 323 4.01 18.75 -16.93
CA LYS A 323 2.82 17.91 -16.68
C LYS A 323 3.24 16.46 -16.96
N PRO A 324 2.95 15.50 -16.05
CA PRO A 324 3.18 14.10 -16.35
C PRO A 324 2.62 13.83 -17.74
N ALA A 325 3.37 13.14 -18.60
CA ALA A 325 2.87 12.75 -19.91
C ALA A 325 1.46 12.20 -19.71
N LYS A 326 0.46 12.78 -20.39
CA LYS A 326 -0.94 12.34 -20.28
C LYS A 326 -0.90 10.82 -20.34
N VAL A 327 -1.24 10.14 -19.24
CA VAL A 327 -1.39 8.70 -19.23
C VAL A 327 -2.39 8.41 -20.33
N SER A 328 -1.92 7.84 -21.43
CA SER A 328 -2.74 7.61 -22.61
C SER A 328 -3.39 6.26 -22.44
N PHE A 329 -4.71 6.25 -22.42
CA PHE A 329 -5.55 5.06 -22.47
C PHE A 329 -6.27 5.10 -23.83
N PRO A 330 -5.55 4.88 -24.94
CA PRO A 330 -6.04 5.21 -26.28
C PRO A 330 -7.31 4.46 -26.67
N LYS A 331 -7.53 3.25 -26.13
CA LYS A 331 -8.73 2.46 -26.39
C LYS A 331 -9.91 2.89 -25.52
N ALA A 332 -9.69 3.28 -24.26
CA ALA A 332 -10.75 3.72 -23.36
C ALA A 332 -11.04 5.23 -23.47
N GLN A 333 -10.11 6.02 -23.99
CA GLN A 333 -10.25 7.47 -24.13
C GLN A 333 -11.15 7.79 -25.31
N ARG A 334 -11.99 8.81 -25.15
CA ARG A 334 -12.75 9.40 -26.26
C ARG A 334 -11.76 10.12 -27.18
N GLN A 335 -11.58 9.59 -28.39
CA GLN A 335 -10.80 10.23 -29.45
C GLN A 335 -11.68 11.15 -30.30
N ASP A 336 -12.89 10.68 -30.62
CA ASP A 336 -13.87 11.39 -31.43
C ASP A 336 -15.07 11.79 -30.54
N PRO A 337 -15.42 13.08 -30.46
CA PRO A 337 -16.63 13.53 -29.80
C PRO A 337 -17.89 12.78 -30.25
N ASP A 338 -18.06 12.47 -31.52
CA ASP A 338 -19.33 11.95 -32.01
C ASP A 338 -19.47 10.42 -31.81
N VAL A 339 -18.41 9.76 -31.33
CA VAL A 339 -18.36 8.32 -31.12
C VAL A 339 -18.58 7.95 -29.65
N ARG A 340 -19.61 7.14 -29.43
CA ARG A 340 -20.02 6.61 -28.12
C ARG A 340 -20.18 5.10 -28.22
N SER A 341 -19.61 4.38 -27.26
CA SER A 341 -19.84 2.94 -27.15
C SER A 341 -21.26 2.68 -26.66
N ARG A 342 -21.90 1.69 -27.29
CA ARG A 342 -23.13 1.09 -26.81
C ARG A 342 -22.87 -0.38 -26.59
N VAL A 343 -22.87 -0.80 -25.32
CA VAL A 343 -22.50 -2.16 -24.92
C VAL A 343 -23.78 -3.00 -24.82
N MET A 344 -23.81 -4.12 -25.55
CA MET A 344 -24.92 -5.06 -25.53
C MET A 344 -24.70 -6.12 -24.45
N VAL A 345 -25.66 -6.26 -23.54
CA VAL A 345 -25.71 -7.31 -22.52
C VAL A 345 -26.97 -8.13 -22.74
N GLY A 346 -26.84 -9.31 -23.35
CA GLY A 346 -27.99 -10.05 -23.85
C GLY A 346 -28.79 -9.18 -24.83
N ASN A 347 -30.05 -8.90 -24.50
CA ASN A 347 -30.95 -8.03 -25.26
C ASN A 347 -30.96 -6.56 -24.79
N VAL A 348 -30.17 -6.19 -23.78
CA VAL A 348 -30.15 -4.84 -23.19
C VAL A 348 -28.97 -4.04 -23.74
N ALA A 349 -29.21 -2.80 -24.17
CA ALA A 349 -28.17 -1.90 -24.63
C ALA A 349 -27.87 -0.82 -23.58
N ILE A 350 -26.60 -0.67 -23.22
CA ILE A 350 -26.14 0.32 -22.23
C ILE A 350 -25.25 1.35 -22.92
N GLY A 351 -25.57 2.63 -22.77
CA GLY A 351 -24.93 3.76 -23.47
C GLY A 351 -25.94 4.86 -23.76
N ASP A 352 -25.59 5.80 -24.62
CA ASP A 352 -26.47 6.92 -24.96
C ASP A 352 -27.82 6.47 -25.54
N GLY A 353 -28.86 7.25 -25.26
CA GLY A 353 -30.23 7.01 -25.71
C GLY A 353 -31.09 6.13 -24.79
N ALA A 354 -30.54 5.56 -23.71
CA ALA A 354 -31.31 4.82 -22.72
C ALA A 354 -30.76 5.00 -21.29
N PHE A 355 -31.65 4.91 -20.31
CA PHE A 355 -31.29 4.83 -18.89
C PHE A 355 -31.69 3.46 -18.35
N VAL A 356 -30.71 2.64 -17.95
CA VAL A 356 -30.99 1.28 -17.47
C VAL A 356 -31.00 1.21 -15.95
N VAL A 357 -31.89 0.40 -15.38
CA VAL A 357 -31.88 0.09 -13.95
C VAL A 357 -31.64 -1.41 -13.77
N ILE A 358 -30.53 -1.73 -13.12
CA ILE A 358 -30.11 -3.10 -12.79
C ILE A 358 -30.40 -3.31 -11.30
N GLY A 359 -31.22 -4.30 -10.96
CA GLY A 359 -31.64 -4.58 -9.59
C GLY A 359 -31.31 -6.01 -9.17
N GLY A 360 -31.11 -6.24 -7.87
CA GLY A 360 -30.99 -7.60 -7.33
C GLY A 360 -30.20 -7.66 -6.03
N PRO A 361 -30.15 -8.82 -5.37
CA PRO A 361 -29.59 -8.92 -4.02
C PRO A 361 -28.07 -8.76 -3.99
N CYS A 362 -27.53 -8.41 -2.81
CA CYS A 362 -26.09 -8.38 -2.61
C CYS A 362 -25.45 -9.75 -2.89
N SER A 363 -26.05 -10.80 -2.33
CA SER A 363 -25.65 -12.20 -2.52
C SER A 363 -26.85 -13.02 -2.95
N VAL A 364 -26.63 -14.10 -3.69
CA VAL A 364 -27.68 -15.12 -3.90
C VAL A 364 -27.75 -15.98 -2.64
N GLU A 365 -28.91 -16.00 -1.97
CA GLU A 365 -29.05 -16.64 -0.66
C GLU A 365 -29.91 -17.90 -0.67
N SER A 366 -30.93 -17.94 -1.53
CA SER A 366 -31.78 -19.10 -1.78
C SER A 366 -32.49 -18.98 -3.14
N ARG A 367 -33.10 -20.08 -3.59
CA ARG A 367 -33.91 -20.12 -4.81
C ARG A 367 -35.12 -19.20 -4.73
N GLU A 368 -35.84 -19.23 -3.61
CA GLU A 368 -37.03 -18.41 -3.35
C GLU A 368 -36.66 -16.92 -3.36
N GLN A 369 -35.56 -16.57 -2.69
CA GLN A 369 -35.07 -15.21 -2.60
C GLN A 369 -34.74 -14.65 -3.99
N ILE A 370 -34.00 -15.37 -4.81
CA ILE A 370 -33.57 -14.84 -6.11
C ILE A 370 -34.71 -14.78 -7.13
N LEU A 371 -35.62 -15.77 -7.15
CA LEU A 371 -36.78 -15.76 -8.04
C LEU A 371 -37.74 -14.61 -7.70
N ALA A 372 -38.07 -14.45 -6.42
CA ALA A 372 -38.94 -13.35 -5.98
C ALA A 372 -38.31 -11.98 -6.30
N THR A 373 -36.99 -11.82 -6.11
CA THR A 373 -36.30 -10.58 -6.48
C THR A 373 -36.32 -10.35 -8.00
N ALA A 374 -36.11 -11.37 -8.81
CA ALA A 374 -36.12 -11.24 -10.27
C ALA A 374 -37.48 -10.81 -10.80
N GLU A 375 -38.56 -11.42 -10.30
CA GLU A 375 -39.94 -11.04 -10.63
C GLU A 375 -40.22 -9.59 -10.22
N ALA A 376 -39.85 -9.20 -9.00
CA ALA A 376 -40.05 -7.84 -8.52
C ALA A 376 -39.25 -6.79 -9.31
N VAL A 377 -38.00 -7.10 -9.68
CA VAL A 377 -37.15 -6.22 -10.50
C VAL A 377 -37.74 -6.07 -11.90
N SER A 378 -38.13 -7.17 -12.54
CA SER A 378 -38.76 -7.16 -13.87
C SER A 378 -40.07 -6.36 -13.86
N ALA A 379 -40.97 -6.64 -12.92
CA ALA A 379 -42.27 -5.98 -12.80
C ALA A 379 -42.17 -4.47 -12.51
N ALA A 380 -41.09 -4.04 -11.85
CA ALA A 380 -40.84 -2.64 -11.56
C ALA A 380 -40.17 -1.88 -12.73
N GLY A 381 -39.82 -2.55 -13.83
CA GLY A 381 -39.14 -1.93 -14.97
C GLY A 381 -37.61 -2.01 -14.93
N GLY A 382 -37.04 -2.79 -14.01
CA GLY A 382 -35.63 -3.14 -14.04
C GLY A 382 -35.34 -4.09 -15.21
N VAL A 383 -34.22 -3.86 -15.89
CA VAL A 383 -33.93 -4.53 -17.18
C VAL A 383 -32.92 -5.66 -17.06
N MET A 384 -32.26 -5.79 -15.91
CA MET A 384 -31.25 -6.82 -15.65
C MET A 384 -31.26 -7.22 -14.16
N LEU A 385 -30.85 -8.46 -13.90
CA LEU A 385 -30.78 -9.02 -12.55
C LEU A 385 -29.33 -9.15 -12.08
N ARG A 386 -28.97 -8.52 -10.96
CA ARG A 386 -27.64 -8.67 -10.36
C ARG A 386 -27.66 -9.59 -9.14
N GLY A 387 -26.60 -10.36 -8.91
CA GLY A 387 -26.47 -11.18 -7.70
C GLY A 387 -25.05 -11.68 -7.48
N GLY A 388 -24.53 -11.56 -6.26
CA GLY A 388 -23.20 -12.09 -5.94
C GLY A 388 -23.26 -13.58 -5.61
N ALA A 389 -22.69 -14.42 -6.47
CA ALA A 389 -22.54 -15.85 -6.21
C ALA A 389 -21.38 -16.17 -5.25
N PHE A 390 -20.30 -15.39 -5.34
CA PHE A 390 -19.10 -15.50 -4.52
C PHE A 390 -18.91 -14.22 -3.70
N LYS A 391 -18.38 -14.31 -2.47
CA LYS A 391 -18.12 -13.15 -1.61
C LYS A 391 -16.75 -13.18 -0.95
N PRO A 392 -15.94 -12.10 -1.06
CA PRO A 392 -14.69 -11.99 -0.31
C PRO A 392 -15.01 -11.57 1.12
N ARG A 393 -14.73 -12.41 2.12
CA ARG A 393 -14.99 -12.11 3.52
C ARG A 393 -13.72 -12.11 4.35
N THR A 394 -13.64 -11.14 5.26
CA THR A 394 -12.56 -10.98 6.25
C THR A 394 -12.53 -12.14 7.24
N SER A 395 -13.65 -12.86 7.41
CA SER A 395 -13.74 -14.07 8.25
C SER A 395 -14.09 -15.29 7.39
N PRO A 396 -13.40 -16.43 7.57
CA PRO A 396 -13.73 -17.67 6.87
C PRO A 396 -15.08 -18.27 7.30
N TYR A 397 -15.60 -17.88 8.47
CA TYR A 397 -16.87 -18.39 9.03
C TYR A 397 -18.10 -17.60 8.57
N ALA A 398 -17.91 -16.47 7.88
CA ALA A 398 -19.02 -15.72 7.30
C ALA A 398 -19.59 -16.43 6.07
N PHE A 399 -20.83 -16.12 5.71
CA PHE A 399 -21.44 -16.60 4.46
C PHE A 399 -20.60 -16.16 3.25
N GLN A 400 -20.03 -17.16 2.55
CA GLN A 400 -19.12 -16.97 1.41
C GLN A 400 -19.86 -16.83 0.06
N GLY A 401 -21.19 -16.91 0.08
CA GLY A 401 -22.01 -17.11 -1.12
C GLY A 401 -22.21 -18.59 -1.45
N LEU A 402 -23.19 -18.88 -2.30
CA LEU A 402 -23.50 -20.24 -2.76
C LEU A 402 -22.57 -20.74 -3.88
N GLY A 403 -21.61 -19.92 -4.32
CA GLY A 403 -20.68 -20.24 -5.40
C GLY A 403 -21.43 -20.62 -6.69
N TRP A 404 -21.03 -21.73 -7.31
CA TRP A 404 -21.62 -22.18 -8.57
C TRP A 404 -23.11 -22.54 -8.49
N GLU A 405 -23.60 -22.95 -7.32
CA GLU A 405 -25.04 -23.12 -7.09
C GLU A 405 -25.75 -21.78 -7.19
N GLY A 406 -25.17 -20.72 -6.61
CA GLY A 406 -25.68 -19.35 -6.75
C GLY A 406 -25.74 -18.86 -8.20
N VAL A 407 -24.74 -19.22 -9.02
CA VAL A 407 -24.75 -18.94 -10.47
C VAL A 407 -25.88 -19.71 -11.18
N ALA A 408 -26.09 -20.98 -10.84
CA ALA A 408 -27.16 -21.79 -11.41
C ALA A 408 -28.55 -21.23 -11.06
N LEU A 409 -28.74 -20.75 -9.82
CA LEU A 409 -29.96 -20.10 -9.37
C LEU A 409 -30.20 -18.76 -10.07
N LEU A 410 -29.15 -17.97 -10.34
CA LEU A 410 -29.26 -16.76 -11.17
C LEU A 410 -29.71 -17.11 -12.60
N ALA A 411 -29.13 -18.14 -13.19
CA ALA A 411 -29.52 -18.59 -14.53
C ALA A 411 -30.97 -19.11 -14.56
N GLU A 412 -31.45 -19.74 -13.48
CA GLU A 412 -32.86 -20.10 -13.33
C GLU A 412 -33.78 -18.89 -13.27
N ALA A 413 -33.44 -17.89 -12.45
CA ALA A 413 -34.21 -16.65 -12.35
C ALA A 413 -34.20 -15.86 -13.67
N SER A 414 -33.09 -15.88 -14.40
CA SER A 414 -32.98 -15.33 -15.75
C SER A 414 -33.96 -16.02 -16.72
N ARG A 415 -34.00 -17.36 -16.75
CA ARG A 415 -34.96 -18.11 -17.60
C ARG A 415 -36.41 -17.80 -17.25
N ALA A 416 -36.73 -17.60 -15.97
CA ALA A 416 -38.08 -17.32 -15.52
C ALA A 416 -38.58 -15.92 -15.92
N THR A 417 -37.68 -14.94 -16.01
CA THR A 417 -38.04 -13.51 -16.18
C THR A 417 -37.57 -12.90 -17.49
N GLY A 418 -36.65 -13.57 -18.20
CA GLY A 418 -35.98 -13.04 -19.38
C GLY A 418 -34.91 -11.98 -19.09
N LEU A 419 -34.60 -11.70 -17.81
CA LEU A 419 -33.60 -10.70 -17.44
C LEU A 419 -32.17 -11.24 -17.65
N PRO A 420 -31.29 -10.51 -18.37
CA PRO A 420 -29.87 -10.81 -18.37
C PRO A 420 -29.26 -10.68 -16.97
N ILE A 421 -28.26 -11.52 -16.66
CA ILE A 421 -27.69 -11.60 -15.32
C ILE A 421 -26.30 -10.99 -15.19
N VAL A 422 -26.06 -10.37 -14.04
CA VAL A 422 -24.78 -9.77 -13.63
C VAL A 422 -24.27 -10.46 -12.38
N SER A 423 -23.02 -10.93 -12.40
CA SER A 423 -22.36 -11.47 -11.21
C SER A 423 -20.88 -11.12 -11.20
N GLU A 424 -20.35 -10.97 -9.99
CA GLU A 424 -18.94 -10.62 -9.77
C GLU A 424 -18.02 -11.81 -9.98
N VAL A 425 -16.90 -11.56 -10.65
CA VAL A 425 -15.78 -12.50 -10.81
C VAL A 425 -14.69 -12.10 -9.81
N MET A 426 -14.29 -13.04 -8.97
CA MET A 426 -13.37 -12.77 -7.86
C MET A 426 -11.94 -13.25 -8.11
N SER A 427 -11.75 -14.24 -8.97
CA SER A 427 -10.45 -14.85 -9.26
C SER A 427 -10.34 -15.30 -10.71
N ILE A 428 -9.11 -15.53 -11.18
CA ILE A 428 -8.81 -15.86 -12.58
C ILE A 428 -9.45 -17.20 -12.98
N GLU A 429 -9.50 -18.16 -12.06
CA GLU A 429 -10.04 -19.50 -12.28
C GLU A 429 -11.55 -19.49 -12.54
N GLN A 430 -12.24 -18.43 -12.14
CA GLN A 430 -13.69 -18.29 -12.36
C GLN A 430 -14.00 -17.76 -13.76
N VAL A 431 -13.06 -17.10 -14.44
CA VAL A 431 -13.31 -16.26 -15.62
C VAL A 431 -14.01 -17.01 -16.74
N GLU A 432 -13.47 -18.15 -17.16
CA GLU A 432 -14.00 -18.92 -18.29
C GLU A 432 -15.44 -19.40 -18.04
N ARG A 433 -15.66 -20.03 -16.88
CA ARG A 433 -16.98 -20.57 -16.53
C ARG A 433 -18.00 -19.47 -16.25
N MET A 434 -17.58 -18.35 -15.67
CA MET A 434 -18.45 -17.17 -15.49
C MET A 434 -18.82 -16.55 -16.84
N ALA A 435 -17.87 -16.40 -17.77
CA ALA A 435 -18.12 -15.87 -19.11
C ALA A 435 -19.08 -16.75 -19.92
N ALA A 436 -19.11 -18.06 -19.66
CA ALA A 436 -20.09 -18.97 -20.26
C ALA A 436 -21.48 -18.90 -19.60
N SER A 437 -21.57 -18.49 -18.33
CA SER A 437 -22.78 -18.62 -17.50
C SER A 437 -23.51 -17.30 -17.21
N VAL A 438 -22.85 -16.15 -17.38
CA VAL A 438 -23.33 -14.83 -16.96
C VAL A 438 -23.24 -13.84 -18.12
N ASP A 439 -24.22 -12.95 -18.25
CA ASP A 439 -24.32 -12.01 -19.38
C ASP A 439 -23.42 -10.77 -19.22
N LEU A 440 -23.16 -10.34 -17.99
CA LEU A 440 -22.26 -9.24 -17.66
C LEU A 440 -21.33 -9.63 -16.50
N LEU A 441 -20.03 -9.64 -16.77
CA LEU A 441 -19.00 -9.93 -15.77
C LEU A 441 -18.71 -8.68 -14.96
N GLN A 442 -18.96 -8.71 -13.65
CA GLN A 442 -18.61 -7.58 -12.78
C GLN A 442 -17.20 -7.75 -12.20
N ILE A 443 -16.37 -6.72 -12.31
CA ILE A 443 -15.18 -6.54 -11.48
C ILE A 443 -15.54 -5.60 -10.33
N GLY A 444 -15.47 -6.12 -9.10
CA GLY A 444 -15.71 -5.33 -7.89
C GLY A 444 -14.62 -4.31 -7.62
N ALA A 445 -14.95 -3.28 -6.84
CA ALA A 445 -14.07 -2.15 -6.54
C ALA A 445 -12.70 -2.57 -5.93
N ARG A 446 -12.65 -3.69 -5.19
CA ARG A 446 -11.39 -4.21 -4.61
C ARG A 446 -10.48 -4.87 -5.65
N ASN A 447 -11.06 -5.37 -6.74
CA ASN A 447 -10.35 -6.02 -7.83
C ASN A 447 -10.11 -5.08 -9.03
N MET A 448 -10.49 -3.79 -8.95
CA MET A 448 -10.26 -2.83 -10.03
C MET A 448 -8.77 -2.71 -10.42
N GLN A 449 -7.84 -2.92 -9.50
CA GLN A 449 -6.40 -2.93 -9.76
C GLN A 449 -5.78 -4.33 -9.74
N ASN A 450 -6.60 -5.38 -9.76
CA ASN A 450 -6.13 -6.75 -9.95
C ASN A 450 -5.85 -6.98 -11.44
N PHE A 451 -4.72 -6.48 -11.93
CA PHE A 451 -4.41 -6.43 -13.37
C PHE A 451 -4.38 -7.80 -14.04
N ASP A 452 -3.99 -8.86 -13.34
CA ASP A 452 -4.01 -10.21 -13.90
C ASP A 452 -5.45 -10.71 -14.12
N LEU A 453 -6.35 -10.40 -13.19
CA LEU A 453 -7.78 -10.67 -13.37
C LEU A 453 -8.38 -9.83 -14.50
N LEU A 454 -8.02 -8.54 -14.59
CA LEU A 454 -8.47 -7.66 -15.69
C LEU A 454 -8.03 -8.20 -17.05
N LYS A 455 -6.76 -8.63 -17.16
CA LYS A 455 -6.23 -9.21 -18.40
C LYS A 455 -6.93 -10.51 -18.76
N ALA A 456 -7.15 -11.39 -17.77
CA ALA A 456 -7.85 -12.65 -17.99
C ALA A 456 -9.29 -12.42 -18.50
N ILE A 457 -10.02 -11.48 -17.90
CA ILE A 457 -11.37 -11.11 -18.34
C ILE A 457 -11.37 -10.40 -19.71
N GLY A 458 -10.37 -9.58 -19.99
CA GLY A 458 -10.21 -8.90 -21.28
C GLY A 458 -9.99 -9.83 -22.46
N LYS A 459 -9.62 -11.09 -22.22
CA LYS A 459 -9.52 -12.15 -23.24
C LYS A 459 -10.85 -12.84 -23.53
N THR A 460 -11.91 -12.52 -22.78
CA THR A 460 -13.27 -13.02 -23.05
C THR A 460 -14.03 -12.03 -23.92
N GLU A 461 -15.06 -12.49 -24.64
CA GLU A 461 -15.94 -11.60 -25.41
C GLU A 461 -17.11 -11.04 -24.58
N ARG A 462 -17.24 -11.49 -23.33
CA ARG A 462 -18.37 -11.14 -22.47
C ARG A 462 -18.23 -9.69 -21.99
N PRO A 463 -19.29 -8.87 -22.01
CA PRO A 463 -19.25 -7.52 -21.47
C PRO A 463 -18.78 -7.48 -20.01
N VAL A 464 -18.11 -6.39 -19.66
CA VAL A 464 -17.49 -6.21 -18.33
C VAL A 464 -18.00 -4.93 -17.67
N LEU A 465 -18.51 -5.06 -16.45
CA LEU A 465 -18.83 -3.95 -15.56
C LEU A 465 -17.67 -3.70 -14.60
N LEU A 466 -16.94 -2.60 -14.79
CA LEU A 466 -15.78 -2.24 -13.98
C LEU A 466 -16.16 -1.22 -12.90
N LYS A 467 -16.17 -1.63 -11.64
CA LYS A 467 -16.42 -0.73 -10.51
C LYS A 467 -15.16 0.05 -10.14
N ARG A 468 -15.31 1.37 -9.97
CA ARG A 468 -14.24 2.24 -9.47
C ARG A 468 -13.77 1.78 -8.08
N GLY A 469 -12.46 1.69 -7.90
CA GLY A 469 -11.83 1.43 -6.61
C GLY A 469 -12.05 2.60 -5.66
N MET A 470 -12.28 2.31 -4.37
CA MET A 470 -12.65 3.35 -3.40
C MET A 470 -11.57 4.42 -3.18
N ALA A 471 -10.31 4.14 -3.51
CA ALA A 471 -9.21 5.10 -3.42
C ALA A 471 -8.73 5.58 -4.81
N ALA A 472 -9.39 5.14 -5.88
CA ALA A 472 -8.91 5.38 -7.24
C ALA A 472 -9.35 6.74 -7.78
N THR A 473 -8.45 7.38 -8.51
CA THR A 473 -8.74 8.52 -9.39
C THR A 473 -9.50 8.08 -10.64
N ILE A 474 -10.03 9.05 -11.40
CA ILE A 474 -10.66 8.79 -12.71
C ILE A 474 -9.63 8.25 -13.71
N ASP A 475 -8.39 8.73 -13.66
CA ASP A 475 -7.31 8.27 -14.56
C ASP A 475 -6.98 6.79 -14.30
N GLU A 476 -6.94 6.37 -13.04
CA GLU A 476 -6.72 4.96 -12.68
C GLU A 476 -7.88 4.06 -13.08
N LEU A 477 -9.13 4.55 -13.02
CA LEU A 477 -10.29 3.83 -13.55
C LEU A 477 -10.20 3.65 -15.06
N LEU A 478 -9.85 4.70 -15.80
CA LEU A 478 -9.69 4.64 -17.26
C LEU A 478 -8.50 3.76 -17.67
N ALA A 479 -7.41 3.79 -16.92
CA ALA A 479 -6.29 2.88 -17.11
C ALA A 479 -6.69 1.41 -16.84
N ALA A 480 -7.50 1.14 -15.81
CA ALA A 480 -8.02 -0.20 -15.56
C ALA A 480 -8.96 -0.68 -16.69
N ALA A 481 -9.78 0.20 -17.26
CA ALA A 481 -10.57 -0.11 -18.45
C ALA A 481 -9.67 -0.40 -19.67
N GLU A 482 -8.60 0.39 -19.85
CA GLU A 482 -7.61 0.16 -20.90
C GLU A 482 -6.98 -1.22 -20.82
N TYR A 483 -6.69 -1.74 -19.61
CA TYR A 483 -6.16 -3.10 -19.43
C TYR A 483 -7.11 -4.19 -19.95
N ILE A 484 -8.42 -4.01 -19.83
CA ILE A 484 -9.41 -4.96 -20.35
C ILE A 484 -9.44 -4.85 -21.89
N MET A 485 -9.51 -3.62 -22.40
CA MET A 485 -9.60 -3.35 -23.83
C MET A 485 -8.31 -3.67 -24.59
N SER A 486 -7.15 -3.58 -23.93
CA SER A 486 -5.85 -3.91 -24.51
C SER A 486 -5.77 -5.37 -24.89
N GLU A 487 -6.39 -6.26 -24.11
CA GLU A 487 -6.45 -7.71 -24.35
C GLU A 487 -7.49 -8.13 -25.39
N GLY A 488 -8.32 -7.21 -25.88
CA GLY A 488 -9.21 -7.44 -27.03
C GLY A 488 -10.70 -7.28 -26.77
N ASN A 489 -11.14 -7.02 -25.53
CA ASN A 489 -12.55 -6.85 -25.21
C ASN A 489 -12.95 -5.36 -25.11
N PRO A 490 -13.64 -4.80 -26.13
CA PRO A 490 -14.07 -3.40 -26.11
C PRO A 490 -15.35 -3.15 -25.28
N ASN A 491 -16.00 -4.20 -24.77
CA ASN A 491 -17.33 -4.14 -24.17
C ASN A 491 -17.25 -3.82 -22.67
N VAL A 492 -16.74 -2.63 -22.33
CA VAL A 492 -16.57 -2.19 -20.94
C VAL A 492 -17.61 -1.15 -20.55
N ILE A 493 -18.22 -1.31 -19.37
CA ILE A 493 -19.11 -0.35 -18.71
C ILE A 493 -18.45 0.09 -17.41
N LEU A 494 -18.32 1.39 -17.18
CA LEU A 494 -17.74 1.96 -15.97
C LEU A 494 -18.83 2.13 -14.91
N CYS A 495 -18.49 1.87 -13.64
CA CYS A 495 -19.42 2.04 -12.53
C CYS A 495 -18.79 2.89 -11.41
N GLU A 496 -19.30 4.11 -11.25
CA GLU A 496 -19.00 4.95 -10.09
C GLU A 496 -19.76 4.42 -8.87
N ARG A 497 -19.08 4.26 -7.73
CA ARG A 497 -19.61 3.58 -6.53
C ARG A 497 -19.15 4.20 -5.22
N GLY A 498 -18.67 5.43 -5.28
CA GLY A 498 -18.16 6.22 -4.17
C GLY A 498 -16.67 6.00 -3.89
N ILE A 499 -16.03 7.09 -3.51
CA ILE A 499 -14.64 7.15 -3.06
C ILE A 499 -14.56 7.28 -1.54
N ARG A 500 -13.45 6.87 -0.96
CA ARG A 500 -13.14 7.04 0.45
C ARG A 500 -12.66 8.46 0.67
N THR A 501 -13.28 9.14 1.63
CA THR A 501 -12.88 10.46 2.10
C THR A 501 -12.72 10.40 3.61
N PHE A 502 -12.56 11.56 4.26
CA PHE A 502 -12.60 11.67 5.72
C PHE A 502 -14.04 11.61 6.28
N GLU A 503 -15.07 11.70 5.43
CA GLU A 503 -16.48 11.67 5.83
C GLU A 503 -16.89 10.27 6.30
N THR A 504 -17.68 10.21 7.38
CA THR A 504 -18.10 8.97 8.05
C THR A 504 -19.62 8.77 8.10
N ALA A 505 -20.42 9.78 7.76
CA ALA A 505 -21.88 9.68 7.70
C ALA A 505 -22.36 8.65 6.66
N THR A 506 -21.59 8.46 5.59
CA THR A 506 -21.83 7.48 4.51
C THR A 506 -20.63 6.55 4.38
N ARG A 507 -20.85 5.30 3.92
CA ARG A 507 -19.79 4.31 3.70
C ARG A 507 -18.68 4.82 2.78
N ASN A 508 -19.06 5.47 1.69
CA ASN A 508 -18.21 6.17 0.74
C ASN A 508 -18.91 7.47 0.30
N THR A 509 -18.14 8.48 -0.09
CA THR A 509 -18.69 9.68 -0.72
C THR A 509 -18.96 9.39 -2.19
N LEU A 510 -20.23 9.44 -2.61
CA LEU A 510 -20.58 9.25 -4.02
C LEU A 510 -20.08 10.44 -4.85
N ASP A 511 -19.09 10.20 -5.70
CA ASP A 511 -18.50 11.22 -6.57
C ASP A 511 -19.34 11.39 -7.84
N LEU A 512 -20.47 12.10 -7.74
CA LEU A 512 -21.34 12.37 -8.88
C LEU A 512 -20.64 13.19 -9.97
N SER A 513 -19.62 13.98 -9.61
CA SER A 513 -18.80 14.74 -10.55
C SER A 513 -18.01 13.83 -11.49
N ALA A 514 -17.72 12.59 -11.10
CA ALA A 514 -17.06 11.62 -11.97
C ALA A 514 -17.85 11.30 -13.23
N VAL A 515 -19.19 11.34 -13.17
CA VAL A 515 -20.04 11.00 -14.32
C VAL A 515 -19.86 11.98 -15.49
N PRO A 516 -20.05 13.31 -15.35
CA PRO A 516 -19.81 14.23 -16.46
C PRO A 516 -18.35 14.23 -16.91
N VAL A 517 -17.38 14.11 -15.99
CA VAL A 517 -15.95 14.03 -16.35
C VAL A 517 -15.65 12.79 -17.18
N LEU A 518 -16.20 11.61 -16.81
CA LEU A 518 -16.05 10.39 -17.59
C LEU A 518 -16.75 10.51 -18.95
N ARG A 519 -17.98 11.04 -19.01
CA ARG A 519 -18.68 11.27 -20.29
C ARG A 519 -17.88 12.17 -21.24
N GLU A 520 -17.17 13.16 -20.71
CA GLU A 520 -16.28 14.00 -21.52
C GLU A 520 -15.07 13.22 -22.04
N ARG A 521 -14.43 12.42 -21.17
CA ARG A 521 -13.11 11.84 -21.40
C ARG A 521 -13.11 10.44 -22.01
N THR A 522 -14.20 9.68 -21.91
CA THR A 522 -14.33 8.33 -22.46
C THR A 522 -15.58 8.21 -23.32
N HIS A 523 -15.54 7.29 -24.30
CA HIS A 523 -16.71 6.87 -25.06
C HIS A 523 -17.49 5.74 -24.37
N LEU A 524 -16.96 5.15 -23.29
CA LEU A 524 -17.56 4.03 -22.58
C LEU A 524 -18.82 4.45 -21.79
N PRO A 525 -19.83 3.57 -21.67
CA PRO A 525 -20.97 3.83 -20.80
C PRO A 525 -20.54 3.93 -19.33
N VAL A 526 -21.13 4.89 -18.63
CA VAL A 526 -20.94 5.13 -17.19
C VAL A 526 -22.27 4.93 -16.46
N ILE A 527 -22.31 4.01 -15.50
CA ILE A 527 -23.43 3.80 -14.57
C ILE A 527 -23.01 4.14 -13.14
N VAL A 528 -23.98 4.21 -12.22
CA VAL A 528 -23.74 4.54 -10.81
C VAL A 528 -24.30 3.46 -9.90
N ASP A 529 -23.59 3.15 -8.81
CA ASP A 529 -24.04 2.26 -7.72
C ASP A 529 -24.21 3.07 -6.42
N PRO A 530 -25.40 3.68 -6.20
CA PRO A 530 -25.66 4.43 -4.98
C PRO A 530 -25.71 3.53 -3.74
N SER A 531 -26.17 2.28 -3.87
CA SER A 531 -26.35 1.38 -2.74
C SER A 531 -25.03 1.14 -1.99
N HIS A 532 -23.97 0.74 -2.72
CA HIS A 532 -22.67 0.51 -2.10
C HIS A 532 -21.87 1.78 -1.85
N ALA A 533 -22.22 2.89 -2.53
CA ALA A 533 -21.61 4.19 -2.26
C ALA A 533 -22.02 4.68 -0.87
N VAL A 534 -23.32 4.88 -0.62
CA VAL A 534 -23.75 5.43 0.68
C VAL A 534 -23.81 4.41 1.80
N GLY A 535 -24.16 3.15 1.49
CA GLY A 535 -24.35 2.11 2.50
C GLY A 535 -25.57 2.33 3.42
N VAL A 536 -26.51 3.22 3.06
CA VAL A 536 -27.68 3.56 3.87
C VAL A 536 -28.92 3.72 3.00
N ARG A 537 -29.95 2.89 3.22
CA ARG A 537 -31.16 2.80 2.39
C ARG A 537 -31.86 4.15 2.11
N ARG A 538 -32.10 4.97 3.14
CA ARG A 538 -32.86 6.23 3.03
C ARG A 538 -32.25 7.27 2.07
N TRP A 539 -30.96 7.17 1.78
CA TRP A 539 -30.26 8.10 0.90
C TRP A 539 -30.09 7.58 -0.54
N ILE A 540 -30.52 6.34 -0.82
CA ILE A 540 -30.39 5.76 -2.16
C ILE A 540 -31.29 6.47 -3.18
N ALA A 541 -32.57 6.65 -2.87
CA ALA A 541 -33.54 7.28 -3.78
C ALA A 541 -33.11 8.69 -4.26
N PRO A 542 -32.71 9.65 -3.40
CA PRO A 542 -32.26 10.95 -3.88
C PRO A 542 -30.98 10.87 -4.74
N LEU A 543 -30.06 9.94 -4.44
CA LEU A 543 -28.85 9.77 -5.23
C LEU A 543 -29.08 9.08 -6.58
N CYS A 544 -30.11 8.22 -6.68
CA CYS A 544 -30.56 7.68 -7.96
C CYS A 544 -31.05 8.80 -8.89
N ARG A 545 -31.87 9.71 -8.36
CA ARG A 545 -32.36 10.89 -9.10
C ARG A 545 -31.20 11.79 -9.54
N ALA A 546 -30.26 12.05 -8.63
CA ALA A 546 -29.07 12.83 -8.92
C ALA A 546 -28.23 12.17 -10.03
N ALA A 547 -27.92 10.88 -9.92
CA ALA A 547 -27.16 10.14 -10.93
C ALA A 547 -27.78 10.23 -12.33
N LYS A 548 -29.11 10.09 -12.44
CA LYS A 548 -29.82 10.30 -13.72
C LYS A 548 -29.67 11.74 -14.22
N ALA A 549 -29.91 12.71 -13.34
CA ALA A 549 -29.83 14.13 -13.68
C ALA A 549 -28.42 14.57 -14.13
N VAL A 550 -27.35 14.00 -13.56
CA VAL A 550 -25.97 14.33 -13.98
C VAL A 550 -25.55 13.63 -15.27
N GLY A 551 -26.37 12.71 -15.80
CA GLY A 551 -26.15 12.03 -17.08
C GLY A 551 -25.58 10.63 -17.00
N ALA A 552 -25.71 9.92 -15.88
CA ALA A 552 -25.39 8.49 -15.88
C ALA A 552 -26.27 7.72 -16.87
N HIS A 553 -25.76 6.65 -17.46
CA HIS A 553 -26.51 5.78 -18.38
C HIS A 553 -27.33 4.72 -17.65
N GLY A 554 -27.19 4.61 -16.33
CA GLY A 554 -27.96 3.67 -15.54
C GLY A 554 -27.54 3.57 -14.08
N LEU A 555 -28.22 2.66 -13.39
CA LEU A 555 -28.04 2.38 -11.97
C LEU A 555 -27.83 0.91 -11.71
N LEU A 556 -27.01 0.60 -10.71
CA LEU A 556 -26.89 -0.72 -10.10
C LEU A 556 -27.37 -0.64 -8.65
N LEU A 557 -28.48 -1.30 -8.34
CA LEU A 557 -29.17 -1.20 -7.05
C LEU A 557 -29.26 -2.54 -6.33
N GLU A 558 -29.07 -2.51 -5.01
CA GLU A 558 -29.29 -3.67 -4.14
C GLU A 558 -30.77 -3.78 -3.77
N VAL A 559 -31.36 -4.95 -4.00
CA VAL A 559 -32.78 -5.23 -3.74
C VAL A 559 -32.92 -6.59 -3.05
N HIS A 560 -33.64 -6.65 -1.94
CA HIS A 560 -33.86 -7.88 -1.18
C HIS A 560 -35.34 -7.99 -0.75
N PRO A 561 -35.95 -9.20 -0.75
CA PRO A 561 -37.34 -9.37 -0.33
C PRO A 561 -37.55 -9.01 1.14
N ASN A 562 -36.58 -9.35 1.99
CA ASN A 562 -36.59 -9.00 3.41
C ASN A 562 -35.22 -8.47 3.85
N PRO A 563 -34.91 -7.19 3.66
CA PRO A 563 -33.59 -6.65 3.97
C PRO A 563 -33.14 -6.84 5.43
N ALA A 564 -34.08 -6.95 6.38
CA ALA A 564 -33.76 -7.16 7.79
C ALA A 564 -33.17 -8.55 8.09
N GLU A 565 -33.44 -9.53 7.22
CA GLU A 565 -32.93 -10.90 7.32
C GLU A 565 -31.83 -11.20 6.28
N ALA A 566 -31.39 -10.19 5.52
CA ALA A 566 -30.37 -10.37 4.50
C ALA A 566 -29.04 -10.82 5.12
N ARG A 567 -28.42 -11.85 4.54
CA ARG A 567 -27.13 -12.38 5.02
C ARG A 567 -25.95 -11.45 4.72
N CYS A 568 -26.17 -10.42 3.90
CA CYS A 568 -25.17 -9.42 3.54
C CYS A 568 -25.82 -8.07 3.24
N ASP A 569 -25.20 -6.99 3.74
CA ASP A 569 -25.46 -5.62 3.31
C ASP A 569 -26.96 -5.20 3.43
N GLY A 570 -27.66 -5.69 4.46
CA GLY A 570 -29.07 -5.41 4.71
C GLY A 570 -29.40 -3.92 4.91
N ASP A 571 -28.47 -3.14 5.47
CA ASP A 571 -28.63 -1.71 5.76
C ASP A 571 -28.86 -0.85 4.50
N GLN A 572 -28.38 -1.32 3.35
CA GLN A 572 -28.48 -0.62 2.07
C GLN A 572 -29.37 -1.33 1.05
N ALA A 573 -29.78 -2.58 1.30
CA ALA A 573 -30.67 -3.32 0.42
C ALA A 573 -32.07 -2.69 0.43
N LEU A 574 -32.59 -2.34 -0.75
CA LEU A 574 -33.94 -1.81 -0.93
C LEU A 574 -34.99 -2.91 -0.78
N THR A 575 -36.17 -2.56 -0.25
CA THR A 575 -37.35 -3.43 -0.39
C THR A 575 -37.88 -3.37 -1.82
N PHE A 576 -38.75 -4.31 -2.21
CA PHE A 576 -39.42 -4.27 -3.51
C PHE A 576 -40.25 -2.99 -3.71
N SER A 577 -40.87 -2.48 -2.65
CA SER A 577 -41.63 -1.24 -2.73
C SER A 577 -40.72 -0.02 -2.93
N ASP A 578 -39.56 0.01 -2.26
CA ASP A 578 -38.57 1.08 -2.45
C ASP A 578 -38.06 1.09 -3.89
N PHE A 579 -37.68 -0.09 -4.42
CA PHE A 579 -37.18 -0.22 -5.79
C PHE A 579 -38.21 0.25 -6.82
N ARG A 580 -39.46 -0.24 -6.73
CA ARG A 580 -40.56 0.20 -7.60
C ARG A 580 -40.79 1.70 -7.55
N THR A 581 -40.74 2.29 -6.35
CA THR A 581 -40.92 3.74 -6.16
C THR A 581 -39.78 4.51 -6.84
N ILE A 582 -38.53 4.05 -6.67
CA ILE A 582 -37.37 4.65 -7.32
C ILE A 582 -37.48 4.58 -8.84
N VAL A 583 -37.85 3.43 -9.42
CA VAL A 583 -37.98 3.31 -10.89
C VAL A 583 -39.07 4.25 -11.42
N ALA A 584 -40.24 4.29 -10.79
CA ALA A 584 -41.32 5.20 -11.17
C ALA A 584 -40.94 6.68 -11.03
N ASP A 585 -40.18 7.06 -9.99
CA ASP A 585 -39.67 8.43 -9.83
C ASP A 585 -38.68 8.80 -10.93
N LEU A 586 -37.83 7.85 -11.36
CA LEU A 586 -36.84 8.09 -12.41
C LEU A 586 -37.48 8.35 -13.76
N GLU A 587 -38.63 7.75 -14.08
CA GLU A 587 -39.37 8.02 -15.34
C GLU A 587 -39.74 9.51 -15.50
N ARG A 588 -39.95 10.21 -14.38
CA ARG A 588 -40.31 11.64 -14.37
C ARG A 588 -39.12 12.58 -14.61
N ILE A 589 -37.89 12.05 -14.56
CA ILE A 589 -36.67 12.82 -14.78
C ILE A 589 -36.27 12.62 -16.25
N PRO A 590 -36.21 13.69 -17.07
CA PRO A 590 -35.75 13.57 -18.45
C PRO A 590 -34.28 13.15 -18.49
N LEU A 591 -33.88 12.46 -19.55
CA LEU A 591 -32.47 12.27 -19.85
C LEU A 591 -31.85 13.64 -20.20
N PRO A 592 -30.62 13.94 -19.71
CA PRO A 592 -29.92 15.14 -20.15
C PRO A 592 -29.67 15.07 -21.66
N ALA A 593 -29.76 16.24 -22.31
CA ALA A 593 -29.64 16.41 -23.75
C ALA A 593 -28.24 16.11 -24.29
#